data_AF-A0A2M7F2S0-F1
#
_entry.id   AF-A0A2M7F2S0-F1
#
_cell.length_a   1.000
_cell.length_b   1.000
_cell.length_c   1.000
_cell.angle_alpha   90.00
_cell.angle_beta   90.00
_cell.angle_gamma   90.00
#
_symmetry.space_group_name_H-M   'P 1'
#
loop_
_entity.id
_entity.type
_entity.pdbx_description
1 polymer ?
#
loop_
_entity_poly.entity_id
_entity_poly.type
_entity_poly.pdbx_seq_one_letter_code
_entity_poly.pdbx_strand_id
1 'polypeptide(L)'
;MTTCEVHWRPSGGRGEFEFVPADSLMDRAIVVDFDHLNVRIDAEVSGRSAQGKPRLRKREPNNRQKLHLPQLVMAVAALPEPARSDLLHAVEFPLENKAFVMDQMDFDVVEDDGITAVLSPLRVSILHSDFQVQLDDRLRAMAEDLANIDAIRTRSPELAAAVEAHAAEVAKGVNSSTIRKTADRLIAVKSELFGLTNAGSAHMLVEADAKPEVEAEEITGKEGRILTRLHVYKERDRKFAKQVRDHYRRANGGKLVCEACGTVPVDLYGEAGDRSMEAHHKVPIEELQPDSITPVTEMAMVCATCHRVIHSAKPCLTIEQVRALIAGHVP
;
A
#
# COMPACT_ATOMS: atom_id res chain seq x y z
N MET A 1 16.61 18.11 3.42
CA MET A 1 15.75 18.10 4.62
C MET A 1 16.16 16.92 5.46
N THR A 2 16.11 17.05 6.78
CA THR A 2 16.44 15.94 7.68
C THR A 2 15.23 15.03 7.76
N THR A 3 15.39 13.73 7.56
CA THR A 3 14.29 12.76 7.67
C THR A 3 14.33 12.05 9.01
N CYS A 4 13.17 11.62 9.51
CA CYS A 4 13.09 10.68 10.62
C CYS A 4 12.07 9.58 10.33
N GLU A 5 12.36 8.40 10.84
CA GLU A 5 11.54 7.21 10.71
C GLU A 5 11.01 6.81 12.08
N VAL A 6 9.75 6.43 12.15
CA VAL A 6 9.10 5.92 13.36
C VAL A 6 8.73 4.47 13.15
N HIS A 7 9.42 3.57 13.86
CA HIS A 7 9.29 2.13 13.75
C HIS A 7 8.44 1.57 14.88
N TRP A 8 7.46 0.74 14.55
CA TRP A 8 6.83 -0.11 15.54
C TRP A 8 7.77 -1.25 15.93
N ARG A 9 7.88 -1.53 17.22
CA ARG A 9 8.65 -2.66 17.76
C ARG A 9 7.84 -3.40 18.81
N PRO A 10 7.87 -4.74 18.82
CA PRO A 10 7.23 -5.52 19.87
C PRO A 10 7.94 -5.28 21.21
N SER A 11 7.16 -5.08 22.27
CA SER A 11 7.60 -4.85 23.64
C SER A 11 6.51 -5.32 24.63
N GLY A 12 6.81 -6.34 25.43
CA GLY A 12 5.89 -6.80 26.50
C GLY A 12 4.47 -7.16 26.02
N GLY A 13 4.35 -7.77 24.82
CA GLY A 13 3.06 -8.12 24.21
C GLY A 13 2.30 -6.96 23.55
N ARG A 14 2.87 -5.75 23.51
CA ARG A 14 2.32 -4.58 22.82
C ARG A 14 3.38 -3.92 21.94
N GLY A 15 2.93 -3.03 21.09
CA GLY A 15 3.74 -2.17 20.26
C GLY A 15 4.25 -0.95 20.98
N GLU A 16 5.52 -0.64 20.76
CA GLU A 16 6.12 0.64 21.11
C GLU A 16 6.79 1.26 19.89
N PHE A 17 6.79 2.59 19.82
CA PHE A 17 7.36 3.31 18.68
C PHE A 17 8.77 3.78 18.99
N GLU A 18 9.75 3.26 18.25
CA GLU A 18 11.13 3.75 18.18
C GLU A 18 11.26 4.79 17.09
N PHE A 19 12.25 5.68 17.18
CA PHE A 19 12.55 6.63 16.11
C PHE A 19 14.03 6.62 15.72
N VAL A 20 14.30 6.86 14.44
CA VAL A 20 15.63 6.81 13.83
C VAL A 20 15.78 8.00 12.86
N PRO A 21 16.91 8.72 12.83
CA PRO A 21 18.07 8.63 13.74
C PRO A 21 17.72 8.96 15.21
N ALA A 22 18.48 8.42 16.16
CA ALA A 22 18.16 8.53 17.59
C ALA A 22 18.19 9.97 18.14
N ASP A 23 18.92 10.88 17.48
CA ASP A 23 19.04 12.29 17.82
C ASP A 23 17.96 13.16 17.16
N SER A 24 17.23 12.64 16.16
CA SER A 24 16.23 13.41 15.41
C SER A 24 15.08 13.92 16.28
N LEU A 25 14.53 13.08 17.17
CA LEU A 25 13.37 13.42 18.00
C LEU A 25 13.65 13.38 19.51
N MET A 26 14.88 13.10 19.94
CA MET A 26 15.20 12.91 21.36
C MET A 26 14.94 14.16 22.18
N ASP A 27 14.16 14.09 23.24
CA ASP A 27 13.82 15.24 24.09
C ASP A 27 13.04 16.37 23.37
N ARG A 28 12.58 16.14 22.13
CA ARG A 28 11.70 17.07 21.40
C ARG A 28 10.24 16.76 21.70
N ALA A 29 9.44 17.81 21.84
CA ALA A 29 7.99 17.77 21.65
C ALA A 29 7.69 17.58 20.15
N ILE A 30 6.71 16.74 19.82
CA ILE A 30 6.40 16.45 18.42
C ILE A 30 5.14 17.17 17.99
N VAL A 31 5.25 17.98 16.94
CA VAL A 31 4.14 18.59 16.21
C VAL A 31 4.13 17.99 14.81
N VAL A 32 2.95 17.73 14.27
CA VAL A 32 2.80 17.29 12.88
C VAL A 32 2.22 18.43 12.05
N ASP A 33 2.87 18.73 10.93
CA ASP A 33 2.40 19.64 9.90
C ASP A 33 1.66 18.86 8.83
N PHE A 34 0.37 19.15 8.68
CA PHE A 34 -0.46 18.64 7.60
C PHE A 34 -0.65 19.78 6.59
N ASP A 35 0.40 20.04 5.81
CA ASP A 35 0.53 21.18 4.90
C ASP A 35 -0.63 21.29 3.89
N HIS A 36 -1.02 20.19 3.25
CA HIS A 36 -2.16 20.14 2.32
C HIS A 36 -3.49 20.55 2.97
N LEU A 37 -3.60 20.38 4.29
CA LEU A 37 -4.78 20.74 5.08
C LEU A 37 -4.60 22.06 5.85
N ASN A 38 -3.44 22.72 5.69
CA ASN A 38 -3.05 23.96 6.35
C ASN A 38 -3.27 23.94 7.87
N VAL A 39 -2.86 22.85 8.54
CA VAL A 39 -3.02 22.69 9.99
C VAL A 39 -1.81 22.01 10.62
N ARG A 40 -1.40 22.53 11.78
CA ARG A 40 -0.42 21.90 12.66
C ARG A 40 -1.11 21.34 13.90
N ILE A 41 -0.74 20.13 14.29
CA ILE A 41 -1.32 19.45 15.46
C ILE A 41 -0.20 18.98 16.39
N ASP A 42 -0.24 19.37 17.66
CA ASP A 42 0.62 18.78 18.68
C ASP A 42 0.26 17.29 18.83
N ALA A 43 1.21 16.40 18.53
CA ALA A 43 0.99 14.96 18.65
C ALA A 43 0.90 14.49 20.11
N GLU A 44 1.21 15.38 21.06
CA GLU A 44 1.23 15.13 22.51
C GLU A 44 2.14 13.97 22.91
N VAL A 45 3.17 13.75 22.10
CA VAL A 45 4.26 12.82 22.36
C VAL A 45 5.59 13.58 22.43
N SER A 46 6.57 12.97 23.07
CA SER A 46 7.95 13.42 23.08
C SER A 46 8.89 12.24 22.89
N GLY A 47 10.02 12.47 22.23
CA GLY A 47 11.08 11.47 22.16
C GLY A 47 11.79 11.36 23.52
N ARG A 48 12.03 10.14 23.98
CA ARG A 48 12.69 9.83 25.25
C ARG A 48 13.59 8.61 25.09
N SER A 49 14.65 8.54 25.87
CA SER A 49 15.40 7.29 26.05
C SER A 49 14.65 6.37 27.01
N ALA A 50 14.36 5.14 26.58
CA ALA A 50 13.81 4.11 27.43
C ALA A 50 14.53 2.79 27.15
N GLN A 51 15.10 2.19 28.21
CA GLN A 51 15.93 0.98 28.10
C GLN A 51 17.08 1.13 27.08
N GLY A 52 17.66 2.33 26.99
CA GLY A 52 18.74 2.64 26.05
C GLY A 52 18.30 2.83 24.60
N LYS A 53 16.99 2.86 24.31
CA LYS A 53 16.45 3.03 22.96
C LYS A 53 15.66 4.35 22.80
N PRO A 54 15.73 5.00 21.64
CA PRO A 54 14.96 6.21 21.32
C PRO A 54 13.49 5.86 21.10
N ARG A 55 12.61 6.21 22.05
CA ARG A 55 11.18 5.86 22.04
C ARG A 55 10.29 7.09 22.07
N LEU A 56 9.18 7.07 21.33
CA LEU A 56 8.13 8.07 21.48
C LEU A 56 7.20 7.72 22.64
N ARG A 57 7.02 8.68 23.57
CA ARG A 57 6.15 8.55 24.74
C ARG A 57 5.11 9.65 24.74
N LYS A 58 3.85 9.28 24.97
CA LYS A 58 2.78 10.24 25.25
C LYS A 58 3.13 11.03 26.52
N ARG A 59 2.87 12.34 26.50
CA ARG A 59 3.00 13.20 27.68
C ARG A 59 2.05 12.73 28.79
N GLU A 60 0.85 12.29 28.40
CA GLU A 60 -0.14 11.67 29.28
C GLU A 60 -0.41 10.21 28.88
N PRO A 61 0.29 9.21 29.47
CA PRO A 61 0.21 7.82 29.05
C PRO A 61 -1.20 7.21 29.12
N ASN A 62 -2.00 7.61 30.11
CA ASN A 62 -3.33 7.05 30.37
C ASN A 62 -4.48 7.81 29.71
N ASN A 63 -4.20 8.93 29.02
CA ASN A 63 -5.25 9.73 28.39
C ASN A 63 -5.72 9.08 27.08
N ARG A 64 -6.85 8.36 27.12
CA ARG A 64 -7.41 7.68 25.94
C ARG A 64 -8.07 8.62 24.93
N GLN A 65 -8.24 9.90 25.27
CA GLN A 65 -8.76 10.90 24.35
C GLN A 65 -7.71 11.42 23.37
N LYS A 66 -6.45 11.06 23.58
CA LYS A 66 -5.31 11.53 22.79
C LYS A 66 -4.69 10.37 22.04
N LEU A 67 -4.49 10.55 20.74
CA LEU A 67 -3.89 9.56 19.85
C LEU A 67 -2.37 9.61 19.98
N HIS A 68 -1.68 8.47 19.83
CA HIS A 68 -0.23 8.47 19.63
C HIS A 68 0.08 8.94 18.19
N LEU A 69 1.31 9.40 17.93
CA LEU A 69 1.73 10.02 16.65
C LEU A 69 1.26 9.24 15.41
N PRO A 70 1.56 7.94 15.22
CA PRO A 70 1.08 7.24 14.04
C PRO A 70 -0.44 7.11 13.97
N GLN A 71 -1.12 6.96 15.10
CA GLN A 71 -2.58 6.89 15.14
C GLN A 71 -3.23 8.22 14.78
N LEU A 72 -2.60 9.33 15.18
CA LEU A 72 -3.02 10.69 14.82
C LEU A 72 -2.89 10.89 13.30
N VAL A 73 -1.72 10.61 12.73
CA VAL A 73 -1.47 10.74 11.29
C VAL A 73 -2.45 9.88 10.49
N MET A 74 -2.63 8.62 10.86
CA MET A 74 -3.60 7.73 10.21
C MET A 74 -5.04 8.22 10.36
N ALA A 75 -5.39 8.87 11.48
CA ALA A 75 -6.73 9.41 11.67
C ALA A 75 -6.97 10.65 10.79
N VAL A 76 -5.99 11.57 10.73
CA VAL A 76 -6.07 12.77 9.87
C VAL A 76 -6.10 12.39 8.39
N ALA A 77 -5.37 11.35 7.98
CA ALA A 77 -5.40 10.84 6.61
C ALA A 77 -6.65 9.99 6.28
N ALA A 78 -7.63 9.92 7.18
CA ALA A 78 -8.82 9.08 7.07
C ALA A 78 -8.52 7.61 6.71
N LEU A 79 -7.48 7.03 7.32
CA LEU A 79 -7.07 5.64 7.14
C LEU A 79 -7.48 4.77 8.33
N PRO A 80 -7.70 3.45 8.10
CA PRO A 80 -7.99 2.50 9.18
C PRO A 80 -6.97 2.54 10.32
N GLU A 81 -7.42 2.32 11.55
CA GLU A 81 -6.56 2.40 12.72
C GLU A 81 -5.72 1.13 12.88
N PRO A 82 -4.38 1.23 13.01
CA PRO A 82 -3.55 0.06 13.26
C PRO A 82 -3.83 -0.53 14.66
N ALA A 83 -3.65 -1.85 14.76
CA ALA A 83 -3.57 -2.59 16.01
C ALA A 83 -2.31 -2.21 16.78
N ARG A 84 -2.36 -2.42 18.10
CA ARG A 84 -1.18 -2.23 18.95
C ARG A 84 -0.29 -3.47 19.03
N SER A 85 -0.83 -4.64 18.75
CA SER A 85 -0.12 -5.92 18.89
C SER A 85 -0.30 -6.71 17.61
N ASP A 86 0.77 -7.35 17.16
CA ASP A 86 0.73 -8.26 16.04
C ASP A 86 0.26 -9.64 16.52
N LEU A 87 -1.07 -9.81 16.56
CA LEU A 87 -1.70 -11.06 17.00
C LEU A 87 -1.97 -12.03 15.86
N LEU A 88 -2.10 -11.49 14.64
CA LEU A 88 -2.47 -12.26 13.45
C LEU A 88 -1.23 -12.79 12.71
N HIS A 89 -0.06 -12.16 12.89
CA HIS A 89 1.17 -12.48 12.17
C HIS A 89 1.00 -12.48 10.64
N ALA A 90 0.00 -11.72 10.18
CA ALA A 90 -0.42 -11.57 8.80
C ALA A 90 -1.23 -10.27 8.68
N VAL A 91 -1.40 -9.79 7.45
CA VAL A 91 -2.29 -8.69 7.14
C VAL A 91 -3.17 -9.06 5.96
N GLU A 92 -4.45 -8.69 6.05
CA GLU A 92 -5.43 -8.86 4.99
C GLU A 92 -5.75 -7.50 4.36
N PHE A 93 -6.09 -7.53 3.07
CA PHE A 93 -6.49 -6.36 2.32
C PHE A 93 -7.96 -6.49 1.86
N PRO A 94 -8.76 -5.42 1.97
CA PRO A 94 -8.37 -4.10 2.49
C PRO A 94 -8.03 -4.11 3.98
N LEU A 95 -7.19 -3.17 4.40
CA LEU A 95 -6.93 -2.92 5.81
C LEU A 95 -8.25 -2.56 6.50
N GLU A 96 -8.56 -3.26 7.58
CA GLU A 96 -9.67 -2.94 8.47
C GLU A 96 -9.15 -2.40 9.80
N ASN A 97 -10.02 -1.70 10.53
CA ASN A 97 -9.69 -1.17 11.85
C ASN A 97 -9.20 -2.30 12.77
N LYS A 98 -7.99 -2.13 13.31
CA LYS A 98 -7.33 -3.08 14.23
C LYS A 98 -7.00 -4.45 13.62
N ALA A 99 -7.07 -4.61 12.31
CA ALA A 99 -6.75 -5.87 11.62
C ALA A 99 -5.31 -5.94 11.10
N PHE A 100 -4.49 -4.90 11.33
CA PHE A 100 -3.11 -4.83 10.86
C PHE A 100 -2.22 -4.08 11.84
N VAL A 101 -0.91 -4.23 11.72
CA VAL A 101 0.08 -3.47 12.49
C VAL A 101 0.90 -2.60 11.53
N MET A 102 1.18 -1.37 11.93
CA MET A 102 2.13 -0.51 11.21
C MET A 102 3.55 -1.05 11.42
N ASP A 103 4.37 -1.09 10.38
CA ASP A 103 5.80 -1.37 10.51
C ASP A 103 6.61 -0.10 10.76
N GLN A 104 6.54 0.84 9.80
CA GLN A 104 7.34 2.07 9.78
C GLN A 104 6.51 3.23 9.24
N MET A 105 6.74 4.44 9.75
CA MET A 105 6.21 5.69 9.21
C MET A 105 7.34 6.70 9.02
N ASP A 106 7.41 7.29 7.84
CA ASP A 106 8.48 8.20 7.43
C ASP A 106 8.00 9.64 7.49
N PHE A 107 8.88 10.52 7.96
CA PHE A 107 8.63 11.95 8.08
C PHE A 107 9.81 12.76 7.58
N ASP A 108 9.51 13.93 7.01
CA ASP A 108 10.45 15.03 6.93
C ASP A 108 10.38 15.87 8.21
N VAL A 109 11.54 16.22 8.76
CA VAL A 109 11.66 17.22 9.83
C VAL A 109 11.72 18.59 9.16
N VAL A 110 10.61 19.32 9.20
CA VAL A 110 10.48 20.61 8.51
C VAL A 110 11.02 21.77 9.36
N GLU A 111 10.88 21.68 10.69
CA GLU A 111 11.40 22.64 11.65
C GLU A 111 11.89 21.89 12.90
N ASP A 112 13.02 22.31 13.46
CA ASP A 112 13.52 21.85 14.78
C ASP A 112 14.18 23.04 15.49
N ASP A 113 13.60 23.48 16.60
CA ASP A 113 14.14 24.57 17.44
C ASP A 113 14.92 24.04 18.67
N GLY A 114 15.14 22.72 18.76
CA GLY A 114 15.77 22.03 19.88
C GLY A 114 14.81 21.70 21.03
N ILE A 115 13.59 22.22 21.02
CA ILE A 115 12.52 21.94 21.99
C ILE A 115 11.37 21.20 21.31
N THR A 116 11.04 21.60 20.08
CA THR A 116 9.94 21.10 19.27
C THR A 116 10.48 20.69 17.91
N ALA A 117 10.16 19.47 17.50
CA ALA A 117 10.32 19.01 16.12
C ALA A 117 8.97 19.03 15.43
N VAL A 118 8.90 19.72 14.28
CA VAL A 118 7.73 19.74 13.40
C VAL A 118 7.98 18.75 12.27
N LEU A 119 7.06 17.81 12.11
CA LEU A 119 7.18 16.68 11.18
C LEU A 119 6.13 16.78 10.07
N SER A 120 6.53 16.57 8.82
CA SER A 120 5.60 16.34 7.71
C SER A 120 5.54 14.84 7.37
N PRO A 121 4.36 14.21 7.36
CA PRO A 121 4.22 12.77 7.12
C PRO A 121 4.37 12.42 5.63
N LEU A 122 5.26 11.49 5.31
CA LEU A 122 5.57 11.10 3.93
C LEU A 122 4.83 9.83 3.51
N ARG A 123 5.05 8.73 4.24
CA ARG A 123 4.48 7.41 3.93
C ARG A 123 4.43 6.52 5.16
N VAL A 124 3.64 5.45 5.07
CA VAL A 124 3.54 4.42 6.09
C VAL A 124 3.59 3.02 5.46
N SER A 125 4.38 2.14 6.05
CA SER A 125 4.54 0.73 5.70
C SER A 125 3.75 -0.15 6.67
N ILE A 126 3.20 -1.25 6.17
CA ILE A 126 2.39 -2.18 6.96
C ILE A 126 3.20 -3.45 7.26
N LEU A 127 3.18 -3.90 8.51
CA LEU A 127 3.87 -5.13 8.91
C LEU A 127 3.27 -6.33 8.15
N HIS A 128 4.12 -7.29 7.77
CA HIS A 128 3.76 -8.47 6.97
C HIS A 128 3.28 -8.15 5.55
N SER A 129 3.66 -7.01 5.00
CA SER A 129 3.34 -6.63 3.62
C SER A 129 4.39 -5.69 3.02
N ASP A 130 4.62 -5.81 1.72
CA ASP A 130 5.41 -4.80 0.97
C ASP A 130 4.56 -3.57 0.62
N PHE A 131 3.34 -3.47 1.17
CA PHE A 131 2.42 -2.38 0.92
C PHE A 131 2.83 -1.11 1.67
N GLN A 132 2.86 0.00 0.93
CA GLN A 132 3.12 1.34 1.46
C GLN A 132 1.99 2.29 1.05
N VAL A 133 1.50 3.07 2.02
CA VAL A 133 0.59 4.19 1.75
C VAL A 133 1.40 5.47 1.66
N GLN A 134 1.33 6.16 0.52
CA GLN A 134 1.84 7.53 0.40
C GLN A 134 0.88 8.47 1.13
N LEU A 135 1.32 9.03 2.25
CA LEU A 135 0.49 9.87 3.12
C LEU A 135 0.30 11.26 2.50
N ASP A 136 1.32 11.79 1.84
CA ASP A 136 1.25 13.05 1.08
C ASP A 136 0.12 13.00 0.03
N ASP A 137 0.11 11.96 -0.82
CA ASP A 137 -0.94 11.75 -1.83
C ASP A 137 -2.34 11.66 -1.20
N ARG A 138 -2.43 11.05 -0.01
CA ARG A 138 -3.70 10.93 0.73
C ARG A 138 -4.20 12.27 1.23
N LEU A 139 -3.32 13.05 1.86
CA LEU A 139 -3.66 14.37 2.40
C LEU A 139 -4.00 15.35 1.27
N ARG A 140 -3.26 15.30 0.16
CA ARG A 140 -3.57 16.05 -1.05
C ARG A 140 -4.95 15.71 -1.61
N ALA A 141 -5.28 14.42 -1.75
CA ALA A 141 -6.60 13.98 -2.21
C ALA A 141 -7.73 14.45 -1.28
N MET A 142 -7.49 14.55 0.03
CA MET A 142 -8.46 15.10 0.97
C MET A 142 -8.64 16.61 0.81
N ALA A 143 -7.57 17.34 0.56
CA ALA A 143 -7.64 18.77 0.24
C ALA A 143 -8.43 19.01 -1.07
N GLU A 144 -8.22 18.17 -2.08
CA GLU A 144 -8.99 18.17 -3.33
C GLU A 144 -10.47 17.83 -3.11
N ASP A 145 -10.77 16.83 -2.27
CA ASP A 145 -12.15 16.50 -1.88
C ASP A 145 -12.83 17.73 -1.24
N LEU A 146 -12.13 18.48 -0.37
CA LEU A 146 -12.64 19.70 0.25
C LEU A 146 -12.83 20.85 -0.74
N ALA A 147 -11.89 21.04 -1.65
CA ALA A 147 -12.00 22.06 -2.71
C ALA A 147 -13.20 21.80 -3.63
N ASN A 148 -13.61 20.55 -3.79
CA ASN A 148 -14.72 20.12 -4.63
C ASN A 148 -16.00 19.78 -3.84
N ILE A 149 -16.13 20.25 -2.60
CA ILE A 149 -17.17 19.78 -1.68
C ILE A 149 -18.60 20.04 -2.18
N ASP A 150 -18.84 21.15 -2.88
CA ASP A 150 -20.16 21.49 -3.42
C ASP A 150 -20.59 20.52 -4.54
N ALA A 151 -19.64 20.12 -5.38
CA ALA A 151 -19.86 19.13 -6.43
C ALA A 151 -20.12 17.75 -5.83
N ILE A 152 -19.36 17.36 -4.80
CA ILE A 152 -19.57 16.12 -4.06
C ILE A 152 -20.96 16.14 -3.39
N ARG A 153 -21.34 17.25 -2.74
CA ARG A 153 -22.63 17.39 -2.05
C ARG A 153 -23.82 17.22 -2.98
N THR A 154 -23.70 17.71 -4.21
CA THR A 154 -24.73 17.55 -5.25
C THR A 154 -24.97 16.08 -5.60
N ARG A 155 -23.93 15.25 -5.56
CA ARG A 155 -23.99 13.83 -5.97
C ARG A 155 -24.22 12.87 -4.80
N SER A 156 -23.60 13.16 -3.66
CA SER A 156 -23.71 12.41 -2.42
C SER A 156 -23.66 13.36 -1.22
N PRO A 157 -24.83 13.84 -0.75
CA PRO A 157 -24.92 14.70 0.42
C PRO A 157 -24.31 14.08 1.68
N GLU A 158 -24.46 12.75 1.84
CA GLU A 158 -23.91 12.02 2.99
C GLU A 158 -22.38 11.98 2.97
N LEU A 159 -21.76 11.75 1.81
CA LEU A 159 -20.30 11.76 1.68
C LEU A 159 -19.76 13.16 1.94
N ALA A 160 -20.38 14.20 1.37
CA ALA A 160 -19.98 15.58 1.62
C ALA A 160 -20.05 15.91 3.13
N ALA A 161 -21.15 15.57 3.79
CA ALA A 161 -21.29 15.79 5.23
C ALA A 161 -20.21 15.05 6.05
N ALA A 162 -19.84 13.83 5.65
CA ALA A 162 -18.77 13.07 6.32
C ALA A 162 -17.38 13.70 6.10
N VAL A 163 -17.08 14.17 4.88
CA VAL A 163 -15.84 14.88 4.54
C VAL A 163 -15.73 16.19 5.35
N GLU A 164 -16.79 16.99 5.35
CA GLU A 164 -16.85 18.26 6.11
C GLU A 164 -16.71 18.04 7.61
N ALA A 165 -17.41 17.05 8.17
CA ALA A 165 -17.33 16.74 9.60
C ALA A 165 -15.91 16.33 10.00
N HIS A 166 -15.24 15.51 9.18
CA HIS A 166 -13.86 15.12 9.45
C HIS A 166 -12.88 16.28 9.33
N ALA A 167 -12.98 17.07 8.26
CA ALA A 167 -12.15 18.24 8.05
C ALA A 167 -12.34 19.30 9.15
N ALA A 168 -13.57 19.51 9.61
CA ALA A 168 -13.88 20.44 10.70
C ALA A 168 -13.22 20.02 12.02
N GLU A 169 -13.13 18.71 12.33
CA GLU A 169 -12.39 18.25 13.51
C GLU A 169 -10.88 18.38 13.36
N VAL A 170 -10.34 18.09 12.17
CA VAL A 170 -8.91 18.23 11.86
C VAL A 170 -8.47 19.70 11.95
N ALA A 171 -9.26 20.62 11.38
CA ALA A 171 -9.00 22.06 11.36
C ALA A 171 -8.96 22.72 12.74
N LYS A 172 -9.46 22.05 13.79
CA LYS A 172 -9.31 22.53 15.18
C LYS A 172 -7.86 22.54 15.64
N GLY A 173 -6.96 21.79 15.00
CA GLY A 173 -5.55 21.75 15.37
C GLY A 173 -5.26 21.00 16.68
N VAL A 174 -6.22 20.19 17.16
CA VAL A 174 -6.14 19.54 18.48
C VAL A 174 -6.18 18.02 18.33
N ASN A 175 -5.16 17.34 18.84
CA ASN A 175 -5.15 15.88 18.94
C ASN A 175 -6.34 15.41 19.80
N SER A 176 -7.25 14.64 19.21
CA SER A 176 -8.48 14.19 19.85
C SER A 176 -8.98 12.88 19.25
N SER A 177 -9.58 12.04 20.10
CA SER A 177 -10.28 10.83 19.67
C SER A 177 -11.45 11.12 18.72
N THR A 178 -11.97 12.35 18.70
CA THR A 178 -13.01 12.78 17.76
C THR A 178 -12.51 12.79 16.31
N ILE A 179 -11.23 13.08 16.06
CA ILE A 179 -10.63 12.95 14.71
C ILE A 179 -10.74 11.51 14.23
N ARG A 180 -10.43 10.53 15.10
CA ARG A 180 -10.60 9.10 14.80
C ARG A 180 -12.06 8.75 14.53
N LYS A 181 -13.00 9.21 15.36
CA LYS A 181 -14.44 8.91 15.16
C LYS A 181 -14.96 9.43 13.81
N THR A 182 -14.58 10.64 13.43
CA THR A 182 -14.98 11.21 12.14
C THR A 182 -14.28 10.54 10.96
N ALA A 183 -13.01 10.15 11.12
CA ALA A 183 -12.29 9.33 10.14
C ALA A 183 -13.00 7.99 9.90
N ASP A 184 -13.37 7.28 10.97
CA ASP A 184 -14.06 5.98 10.85
C ASP A 184 -15.41 6.13 10.15
N ARG A 185 -16.16 7.21 10.44
CA ARG A 185 -17.41 7.51 9.73
C ARG A 185 -17.17 7.78 8.24
N LEU A 186 -16.15 8.57 7.91
CA LEU A 186 -15.79 8.86 6.52
C LEU A 186 -15.38 7.59 5.77
N ILE A 187 -14.56 6.73 6.38
CA ILE A 187 -14.16 5.43 5.82
C ILE A 187 -15.39 4.57 5.55
N ALA A 188 -16.34 4.49 6.49
CA ALA A 188 -17.55 3.71 6.33
C ALA A 188 -18.40 4.19 5.15
N VAL A 189 -18.65 5.51 5.04
CA VAL A 189 -19.42 6.09 3.92
C VAL A 189 -18.70 5.87 2.59
N LYS A 190 -17.37 6.06 2.55
CA LYS A 190 -16.57 5.76 1.35
C LYS A 190 -16.65 4.28 0.99
N SER A 191 -16.59 3.37 1.97
CA SER A 191 -16.66 1.94 1.72
C SER A 191 -18.03 1.50 1.18
N GLU A 192 -19.11 2.14 1.59
CA GLU A 192 -20.46 1.85 1.09
C GLU A 192 -20.62 2.30 -0.37
N LEU A 193 -20.06 3.48 -0.71
CA LEU A 193 -20.18 4.07 -2.05
C LEU A 193 -19.22 3.44 -3.08
N PHE A 194 -17.98 3.15 -2.66
CA PHE A 194 -16.90 2.72 -3.55
C PHE A 194 -16.52 1.24 -3.37
N GLY A 195 -17.16 0.55 -2.44
CA GLY A 195 -16.72 -0.75 -1.97
C GLY A 195 -15.48 -0.64 -1.08
N LEU A 196 -14.95 -1.80 -0.74
CA LEU A 196 -13.84 -2.06 0.18
C LEU A 196 -12.45 -1.60 -0.34
N THR A 197 -12.38 -0.45 -1.02
CA THR A 197 -11.10 0.13 -1.42
C THR A 197 -10.66 1.14 -0.37
N ASN A 198 -9.48 0.93 0.23
CA ASN A 198 -8.86 1.91 1.13
C ASN A 198 -8.32 3.14 0.38
N ALA A 199 -8.84 3.40 -0.82
CA ALA A 199 -8.27 4.30 -1.77
C ALA A 199 -9.25 5.08 -2.67
N GLY A 200 -10.54 5.09 -2.33
CA GLY A 200 -11.50 6.00 -2.93
C GLY A 200 -11.28 7.46 -2.48
N SER A 201 -11.09 8.39 -3.44
CA SER A 201 -11.29 9.82 -3.24
C SER A 201 -12.69 10.22 -3.70
N ALA A 202 -13.29 11.22 -3.08
CA ALA A 202 -14.59 11.74 -3.51
C ALA A 202 -14.48 12.47 -4.85
N HIS A 203 -13.33 13.10 -5.13
CA HIS A 203 -12.97 13.66 -6.44
C HIS A 203 -13.04 12.64 -7.58
N MET A 204 -12.86 11.34 -7.35
CA MET A 204 -13.05 10.34 -8.41
C MET A 204 -14.53 10.18 -8.83
N LEU A 205 -15.52 10.44 -7.94
CA LEU A 205 -16.94 10.46 -8.34
C LEU A 205 -17.14 11.54 -9.40
N VAL A 206 -16.76 12.76 -9.03
CA VAL A 206 -16.21 13.82 -9.88
C VAL A 206 -16.07 13.53 -11.38
N GLU A 207 -14.86 13.04 -11.67
CA GLU A 207 -14.31 12.65 -12.96
C GLU A 207 -15.07 11.52 -13.64
N ALA A 208 -15.56 10.52 -12.87
CA ALA A 208 -16.19 9.34 -13.44
C ALA A 208 -17.49 9.66 -14.21
N ASP A 209 -18.29 10.61 -13.71
CA ASP A 209 -19.52 11.05 -14.39
C ASP A 209 -19.27 12.10 -15.48
N ALA A 210 -18.08 12.73 -15.50
CA ALA A 210 -17.74 13.76 -16.48
C ALA A 210 -17.34 13.20 -17.86
N LYS A 211 -17.33 11.87 -18.03
CA LYS A 211 -17.00 11.23 -19.32
C LYS A 211 -18.08 11.58 -20.38
N PRO A 212 -17.69 11.97 -21.61
CA PRO A 212 -18.65 12.31 -22.66
C PRO A 212 -19.49 11.08 -23.05
N GLU A 213 -20.75 11.31 -23.45
CA GLU A 213 -21.58 10.30 -24.10
C GLU A 213 -20.89 9.85 -25.40
N VAL A 214 -20.57 8.56 -25.48
CA VAL A 214 -20.09 7.91 -26.70
C VAL A 214 -21.32 7.36 -27.44
N GLU A 215 -21.62 7.92 -28.62
CA GLU A 215 -22.63 7.33 -29.51
C GLU A 215 -22.20 5.92 -29.92
N ALA A 216 -23.12 4.97 -29.76
CA ALA A 216 -22.84 3.55 -29.81
C ALA A 216 -22.87 2.99 -31.24
N GLU A 217 -21.78 2.39 -31.68
CA GLU A 217 -21.78 1.34 -32.72
C GLU A 217 -20.49 0.50 -32.66
N GLU A 218 -20.19 -0.10 -31.50
CA GLU A 218 -19.12 -1.09 -31.36
C GLU A 218 -19.41 -1.96 -30.12
N ILE A 219 -18.87 -3.19 -30.07
CA ILE A 219 -19.05 -4.11 -28.94
C ILE A 219 -18.55 -3.43 -27.66
N THR A 220 -19.48 -2.86 -26.88
CA THR A 220 -19.15 -2.13 -25.66
C THR A 220 -18.99 -3.09 -24.49
N GLY A 221 -17.77 -3.23 -23.99
CA GLY A 221 -17.51 -3.64 -22.61
C GLY A 221 -17.37 -2.40 -21.72
N LYS A 222 -17.97 -2.39 -20.52
CA LYS A 222 -17.64 -1.39 -19.49
C LYS A 222 -16.22 -1.66 -18.97
N GLU A 223 -15.21 -1.14 -19.65
CA GLU A 223 -13.82 -1.14 -19.19
C GLU A 223 -13.39 0.28 -18.77
N GLY A 224 -12.41 0.41 -17.86
CA GLY A 224 -11.94 1.71 -17.36
C GLY A 224 -12.60 2.18 -16.05
N ARG A 225 -13.15 1.26 -15.23
CA ARG A 225 -13.22 1.51 -13.78
C ARG A 225 -11.79 1.68 -13.29
N ILE A 226 -11.49 2.81 -12.66
CA ILE A 226 -10.27 2.97 -11.88
C ILE A 226 -10.45 2.08 -10.64
N LEU A 227 -9.95 0.86 -10.73
CA LEU A 227 -9.76 0.02 -9.57
C LEU A 227 -8.48 0.48 -8.91
N THR A 228 -8.57 1.16 -7.78
CA THR A 228 -7.38 1.45 -6.99
C THR A 228 -6.89 0.14 -6.38
N ARG A 229 -5.98 -0.52 -7.09
CA ARG A 229 -5.31 -1.74 -6.65
C ARG A 229 -4.30 -1.35 -5.58
N LEU A 230 -4.53 -1.76 -4.33
CA LEU A 230 -3.43 -1.89 -3.38
C LEU A 230 -2.51 -2.98 -3.94
N HIS A 231 -1.37 -2.58 -4.50
CA HIS A 231 -0.34 -3.52 -4.93
C HIS A 231 0.32 -4.11 -3.68
N VAL A 232 -0.10 -5.31 -3.29
CA VAL A 232 0.69 -6.19 -2.42
C VAL A 232 1.81 -6.74 -3.30
N TYR A 233 3.04 -6.27 -3.07
CA TYR A 233 4.21 -7.00 -3.52
C TYR A 233 4.50 -8.10 -2.48
N LYS A 234 4.90 -9.27 -2.97
CA LYS A 234 5.81 -10.16 -2.25
C LYS A 234 7.16 -9.93 -2.94
N GLU A 235 8.22 -9.72 -2.19
CA GLU A 235 9.56 -9.48 -2.72
C GLU A 235 9.93 -10.58 -3.73
N ARG A 236 10.06 -10.22 -5.00
CA ARG A 236 10.58 -11.10 -6.04
C ARG A 236 12.04 -10.78 -6.21
N ASP A 237 12.93 -11.73 -5.93
CA ASP A 237 14.34 -11.56 -6.21
C ASP A 237 14.57 -11.48 -7.74
N ARG A 238 14.66 -10.25 -8.24
CA ARG A 238 14.91 -9.95 -9.66
C ARG A 238 16.28 -10.45 -10.10
N LYS A 239 17.26 -10.56 -9.18
CA LYS A 239 18.56 -11.15 -9.48
C LYS A 239 18.41 -12.66 -9.67
N PHE A 240 17.63 -13.33 -8.84
CA PHE A 240 17.33 -14.75 -9.00
C PHE A 240 16.59 -15.05 -10.31
N ALA A 241 15.55 -14.29 -10.65
CA ALA A 241 14.84 -14.45 -11.93
C ALA A 241 15.77 -14.27 -13.14
N LYS A 242 16.70 -13.31 -13.07
CA LYS A 242 17.74 -13.13 -14.08
C LYS A 242 18.71 -14.32 -14.11
N GLN A 243 19.16 -14.82 -12.96
CA GLN A 243 20.04 -15.98 -12.87
C GLN A 243 19.39 -17.25 -13.43
N VAL A 244 18.10 -17.46 -13.18
CA VAL A 244 17.29 -18.54 -13.77
C VAL A 244 17.28 -18.40 -15.29
N ARG A 245 16.97 -17.22 -15.82
CA ARG A 245 17.03 -16.98 -17.28
C ARG A 245 18.42 -17.25 -17.85
N ASP A 246 19.48 -16.79 -17.19
CA ASP A 246 20.85 -17.01 -17.65
C ASP A 246 21.27 -18.49 -17.53
N HIS A 247 20.73 -19.25 -16.58
CA HIS A 247 20.89 -20.70 -16.48
C HIS A 247 20.20 -21.41 -17.64
N TYR A 248 18.91 -21.12 -17.88
CA TYR A 248 18.14 -21.72 -18.97
C TYR A 248 18.69 -21.37 -20.36
N ARG A 249 19.17 -20.13 -20.54
CA ARG A 249 19.82 -19.71 -21.79
C ARG A 249 21.08 -20.53 -22.07
N ARG A 250 21.90 -20.77 -21.04
CA ARG A 250 23.10 -21.61 -21.17
C ARG A 250 22.76 -23.07 -21.45
N ALA A 251 21.75 -23.61 -20.77
CA ALA A 251 21.31 -25.00 -20.95
C ALA A 251 20.75 -25.28 -22.36
N ASN A 252 20.17 -24.27 -23.02
CA ASN A 252 19.52 -24.40 -24.32
C ASN A 252 20.32 -23.75 -25.47
N GLY A 253 21.65 -23.89 -25.44
CA GLY A 253 22.50 -23.46 -26.56
C GLY A 253 22.48 -21.97 -26.87
N GLY A 254 22.24 -21.14 -25.85
CA GLY A 254 22.22 -19.67 -25.97
C GLY A 254 20.83 -19.07 -26.17
N LYS A 255 19.75 -19.87 -26.22
CA LYS A 255 18.38 -19.38 -26.44
C LYS A 255 17.45 -19.68 -25.27
N LEU A 256 16.37 -18.90 -25.13
CA LEU A 256 15.29 -19.20 -24.20
C LEU A 256 14.15 -19.89 -24.95
N VAL A 257 13.80 -21.08 -24.50
CA VAL A 257 12.74 -21.92 -25.08
C VAL A 257 11.59 -22.01 -24.08
N CYS A 258 10.36 -21.77 -24.53
CA CYS A 258 9.19 -21.96 -23.68
C CYS A 258 8.98 -23.44 -23.39
N GLU A 259 9.02 -23.82 -22.12
CA GLU A 259 8.78 -25.20 -21.70
C GLU A 259 7.35 -25.66 -22.04
N ALA A 260 6.35 -24.77 -22.03
CA ALA A 260 4.98 -25.14 -22.44
C ALA A 260 4.84 -25.35 -23.97
N CYS A 261 4.93 -24.29 -24.77
CA CYS A 261 4.65 -24.36 -26.21
C CYS A 261 5.86 -24.59 -27.12
N GLY A 262 7.08 -24.67 -26.59
CA GLY A 262 8.30 -24.86 -27.38
C GLY A 262 8.74 -23.63 -28.18
N THR A 263 8.04 -22.50 -28.11
CA THR A 263 8.40 -21.29 -28.85
C THR A 263 9.76 -20.75 -28.42
N VAL A 264 10.54 -20.28 -29.41
CA VAL A 264 11.84 -19.61 -29.24
C VAL A 264 11.70 -18.18 -29.74
N PRO A 265 11.32 -17.20 -28.89
CA PRO A 265 10.92 -15.88 -29.38
C PRO A 265 12.02 -15.11 -30.09
N VAL A 266 13.29 -15.42 -29.83
CA VAL A 266 14.42 -14.80 -30.54
C VAL A 266 14.44 -15.14 -32.02
N ASP A 267 13.93 -16.32 -32.40
CA ASP A 267 13.84 -16.71 -33.80
C ASP A 267 12.77 -15.91 -34.56
N LEU A 268 11.81 -15.32 -33.83
CA LEU A 268 10.73 -14.51 -34.39
C LEU A 268 10.99 -13.00 -34.31
N TYR A 269 11.51 -12.54 -33.17
CA TYR A 269 11.62 -11.10 -32.85
C TYR A 269 13.06 -10.61 -32.70
N GLY A 270 14.06 -11.44 -33.02
CA GLY A 270 15.46 -11.15 -32.74
C GLY A 270 15.74 -11.04 -31.24
N GLU A 271 16.80 -10.33 -30.85
CA GLU A 271 17.18 -10.20 -29.43
C GLU A 271 16.07 -9.63 -28.54
N ALA A 272 15.16 -8.80 -29.10
CA ALA A 272 14.01 -8.28 -28.36
C ALA A 272 13.06 -9.40 -27.90
N GLY A 273 13.03 -10.54 -28.61
CA GLY A 273 12.23 -11.71 -28.27
C GLY A 273 12.52 -12.27 -26.87
N ASP A 274 13.77 -12.16 -26.40
CA ASP A 274 14.14 -12.58 -25.04
C ASP A 274 13.34 -11.85 -23.95
N ARG A 275 12.78 -10.67 -24.23
CA ARG A 275 11.95 -9.93 -23.28
C ARG A 275 10.56 -10.55 -23.10
N SER A 276 10.14 -11.42 -24.00
CA SER A 276 8.86 -12.15 -23.92
C SER A 276 8.94 -13.47 -23.14
N MET A 277 10.11 -13.77 -22.57
CA MET A 277 10.38 -14.97 -21.78
C MET A 277 10.44 -14.66 -20.30
N GLU A 278 9.69 -15.43 -19.52
CA GLU A 278 9.41 -15.18 -18.11
C GLU A 278 9.71 -16.45 -17.29
N ALA A 279 10.34 -16.26 -16.14
CA ALA A 279 10.56 -17.33 -15.18
C ALA A 279 9.32 -17.44 -14.27
N HIS A 280 8.65 -18.59 -14.32
CA HIS A 280 7.42 -18.87 -13.60
C HIS A 280 7.67 -19.87 -12.47
N HIS A 281 7.08 -19.68 -11.29
CA HIS A 281 7.21 -20.64 -10.19
C HIS A 281 6.21 -21.77 -10.39
N LYS A 282 6.66 -23.03 -10.39
CA LYS A 282 5.77 -24.20 -10.51
C LYS A 282 4.86 -24.35 -9.30
N VAL A 283 5.31 -23.89 -8.13
CA VAL A 283 4.51 -23.72 -6.92
C VAL A 283 4.14 -22.24 -6.79
N PRO A 284 2.86 -21.88 -6.64
CA PRO A 284 2.46 -20.49 -6.49
C PRO A 284 3.21 -19.80 -5.34
N ILE A 285 3.72 -18.58 -5.58
CA ILE A 285 4.40 -17.77 -4.55
C ILE A 285 3.50 -17.53 -3.32
N GLU A 286 2.18 -17.55 -3.50
CA GLU A 286 1.22 -17.44 -2.41
C GLU A 286 1.29 -18.63 -1.43
N GLU A 287 1.72 -19.80 -1.89
CA GLU A 287 1.87 -21.03 -1.10
C GLU A 287 3.27 -21.19 -0.48
N LEU A 288 4.25 -20.37 -0.89
CA LEU A 288 5.60 -20.37 -0.30
C LEU A 288 5.58 -19.70 1.08
N GLN A 289 6.25 -20.33 2.05
CA GLN A 289 6.50 -19.76 3.38
C GLN A 289 7.51 -18.61 3.30
N PRO A 290 7.52 -17.66 4.24
CA PRO A 290 8.59 -16.68 4.37
C PRO A 290 9.98 -17.36 4.39
N ASP A 291 10.98 -16.74 3.74
CA ASP A 291 12.36 -17.24 3.62
C ASP A 291 12.53 -18.59 2.87
N SER A 292 11.51 -19.02 2.09
CA SER A 292 11.63 -20.21 1.25
C SER A 292 12.75 -20.08 0.21
N ILE A 293 13.69 -21.02 0.22
CA ILE A 293 14.73 -21.13 -0.81
C ILE A 293 14.13 -21.87 -2.02
N THR A 294 13.81 -21.14 -3.09
CA THR A 294 13.33 -21.75 -4.33
C THR A 294 14.51 -22.20 -5.20
N PRO A 295 14.71 -23.51 -5.45
CA PRO A 295 15.71 -23.98 -6.39
C PRO A 295 15.27 -23.70 -7.83
N VAL A 296 16.23 -23.56 -8.76
CA VAL A 296 15.94 -23.33 -10.20
C VAL A 296 15.04 -24.42 -10.80
N THR A 297 15.07 -25.65 -10.26
CA THR A 297 14.23 -26.77 -10.71
C THR A 297 12.73 -26.56 -10.45
N GLU A 298 12.37 -25.71 -9.50
CA GLU A 298 10.99 -25.31 -9.20
C GLU A 298 10.51 -24.13 -10.04
N MET A 299 11.38 -23.61 -10.91
CA MET A 299 11.03 -22.63 -11.91
C MET A 299 10.73 -23.31 -13.24
N ALA A 300 9.94 -22.66 -14.07
CA ALA A 300 9.70 -23.00 -15.46
C ALA A 300 9.97 -21.76 -16.33
N MET A 301 10.63 -21.93 -17.46
CA MET A 301 10.80 -20.89 -18.46
C MET A 301 9.63 -20.90 -19.43
N VAL A 302 8.83 -19.84 -19.44
CA VAL A 302 7.60 -19.77 -20.26
C VAL A 302 7.53 -18.47 -21.05
N CYS A 303 6.86 -18.48 -22.21
CA CYS A 303 6.58 -17.24 -22.94
C CYS A 303 5.43 -16.47 -22.27
N ALA A 304 5.34 -15.17 -22.54
CA ALA A 304 4.31 -14.28 -22.00
C ALA A 304 2.87 -14.75 -22.26
N THR A 305 2.64 -15.50 -23.34
CA THR A 305 1.32 -16.08 -23.66
C THR A 305 1.01 -17.28 -22.79
N CYS A 306 1.92 -18.27 -22.75
CA CYS A 306 1.75 -19.43 -21.88
C CYS A 306 1.67 -19.02 -20.41
N HIS A 307 2.42 -18.01 -19.98
CA HIS A 307 2.34 -17.50 -18.62
C HIS A 307 0.95 -16.95 -18.29
N ARG A 308 0.31 -16.22 -19.22
CA ARG A 308 -1.08 -15.78 -19.07
C ARG A 308 -2.07 -16.94 -19.01
N VAL A 309 -1.88 -17.97 -19.84
CA VAL A 309 -2.73 -19.17 -19.85
C VAL A 309 -2.59 -19.96 -18.54
N ILE A 310 -1.37 -20.10 -18.00
CA ILE A 310 -1.15 -20.73 -16.70
C ILE A 310 -1.98 -20.04 -15.61
N HIS A 311 -2.00 -18.71 -15.62
CA HIS A 311 -2.74 -17.89 -14.66
C HIS A 311 -4.23 -17.69 -14.99
N SER A 312 -4.76 -18.29 -16.07
CA SER A 312 -6.17 -18.13 -16.42
C SER A 312 -7.11 -19.00 -15.58
N ALA A 313 -6.60 -19.86 -14.70
CA ALA A 313 -7.36 -20.70 -13.78
C ALA A 313 -6.83 -20.59 -12.34
N LYS A 314 -7.69 -20.92 -11.37
CA LYS A 314 -7.30 -21.13 -9.97
C LYS A 314 -7.84 -22.48 -9.48
N PRO A 315 -6.99 -23.43 -9.04
CA PRO A 315 -5.51 -23.38 -9.04
C PRO A 315 -4.89 -23.15 -10.43
N CYS A 316 -3.68 -22.58 -10.47
CA CYS A 316 -2.99 -22.30 -11.75
C CYS A 316 -2.79 -23.60 -12.54
N LEU A 317 -2.83 -23.52 -13.87
CA LEU A 317 -2.58 -24.69 -14.71
C LEU A 317 -1.10 -25.07 -14.67
N THR A 318 -0.81 -26.37 -14.62
CA THR A 318 0.58 -26.84 -14.74
C THR A 318 1.08 -26.71 -16.18
N ILE A 319 2.41 -26.75 -16.36
CA ILE A 319 3.04 -26.73 -17.69
C ILE A 319 2.51 -27.89 -18.55
N GLU A 320 2.30 -29.06 -17.95
CA GLU A 320 1.75 -30.25 -18.60
C GLU A 320 0.30 -30.03 -19.05
N GLN A 321 -0.52 -29.37 -18.22
CA GLN A 321 -1.89 -29.03 -18.58
C GLN A 321 -1.94 -28.05 -19.76
N VAL A 322 -1.08 -27.02 -19.75
CA VAL A 322 -0.99 -26.09 -20.88
C VAL A 322 -0.48 -26.78 -22.15
N ARG A 323 0.50 -27.69 -22.04
CA ARG A 323 0.94 -28.54 -23.16
C ARG A 323 -0.21 -29.36 -23.74
N ALA A 324 -1.03 -29.97 -22.88
CA ALA A 324 -2.18 -30.77 -23.32
C ALA A 324 -3.24 -29.92 -24.04
N LEU A 325 -3.50 -28.71 -23.57
CA LEU A 325 -4.41 -27.77 -24.24
C LEU A 325 -3.95 -27.42 -25.66
N ILE A 326 -2.63 -27.20 -25.83
CA ILE A 326 -2.03 -26.91 -27.14
C ILE A 326 -2.12 -28.13 -28.06
N ALA A 327 -1.78 -29.32 -27.55
CA ALA A 327 -1.84 -30.56 -28.33
C ALA A 327 -3.28 -30.96 -28.73
N GLY A 328 -4.29 -30.56 -27.96
CA GLY A 328 -5.70 -30.76 -28.27
C GLY A 328 -6.31 -29.74 -29.24
N HIS A 329 -5.59 -28.64 -29.55
CA HIS A 329 -6.00 -27.58 -30.46
C HIS A 329 -4.95 -27.35 -31.56
N VAL A 330 -4.41 -28.43 -32.12
CA VAL A 330 -3.67 -28.33 -33.39
C VAL A 330 -4.71 -28.02 -34.47
N PRO A 331 -4.63 -26.89 -35.20
CA PRO A 331 -5.49 -26.66 -36.35
C PRO A 331 -5.25 -27.69 -37.46
#